data_AF-A0A2U1LF64-F1
#
_entry.id   AF-A0A2U1LF64-F1
#
_cell.length_a   1.000
_cell.length_b   1.000
_cell.length_c   1.000
_cell.angle_alpha   90.00
_cell.angle_beta   90.00
_cell.angle_gamma   90.00
#
_symmetry.space_group_name_H-M   'P 1'
#
loop_
_entity.id
_entity.type
_entity.pdbx_description
1 polymer ?
#
loop_
_entity_poly.entity_id
_entity_poly.type
_entity_poly.pdbx_seq_one_letter_code
_entity_poly.pdbx_strand_id
1 'polypeptide(L)' 'MTAKMAANPFSRGAGDIWPNKAMNPGLVYDLCVNDYLDSLCARGYNETVIQNFADHPYE' A
#
# COMPACT_ATOMS: atom_id res chain seq x y z
N MET A 1 -30.46 -18.52 -11.19
CA MET A 1 -29.58 -17.61 -11.95
C MET A 1 -28.74 -16.83 -10.96
N THR A 2 -27.49 -17.20 -10.75
CA THR A 2 -26.57 -16.43 -9.89
C THR A 2 -26.10 -15.21 -10.67
N ALA A 3 -26.41 -14.01 -10.19
CA ALA A 3 -25.89 -12.78 -10.77
C ALA A 3 -24.35 -12.80 -10.68
N LYS A 4 -23.66 -12.78 -11.82
CA LYS A 4 -22.21 -12.59 -11.85
C LYS A 4 -21.94 -11.11 -11.59
N MET A 5 -21.61 -10.77 -10.35
CA MET A 5 -21.17 -9.41 -10.00
C MET A 5 -19.82 -9.12 -10.65
N ALA A 6 -19.69 -7.92 -11.22
CA ALA A 6 -18.41 -7.43 -11.72
C ALA A 6 -17.43 -7.30 -10.54
N ALA A 7 -16.17 -7.69 -10.77
CA ALA A 7 -15.12 -7.46 -9.80
C ALA A 7 -14.87 -5.94 -9.66
N ASN A 8 -14.47 -5.53 -8.46
CA ASN A 8 -14.09 -4.16 -8.14
C ASN A 8 -12.74 -4.18 -7.41
N PRO A 9 -12.07 -3.03 -7.23
CA PRO A 9 -10.77 -2.99 -6.54
C PRO A 9 -10.80 -3.53 -5.11
N PHE A 10 -11.93 -3.44 -4.40
CA PHE A 10 -12.08 -4.01 -3.07
C PHE A 10 -12.18 -5.54 -3.07
N SER A 11 -12.61 -6.16 -4.18
CA SER A 11 -12.72 -7.61 -4.30
C SER A 11 -11.57 -8.28 -5.03
N ARG A 12 -10.85 -7.58 -5.92
CA ARG A 12 -9.73 -8.13 -6.72
C ARG A 12 -8.47 -7.25 -6.81
N GLY A 13 -8.40 -6.13 -6.10
CA GLY A 13 -7.24 -5.23 -6.16
C GLY A 13 -6.94 -4.77 -7.58
N ALA A 14 -5.69 -4.95 -8.01
CA ALA A 14 -5.24 -4.64 -9.37
C ALA A 14 -5.64 -5.68 -10.44
N GLY A 15 -6.23 -6.81 -10.03
CA GLY A 15 -6.61 -7.93 -10.90
C GLY A 15 -5.73 -9.17 -10.72
N ASP A 16 -5.86 -10.12 -11.66
CA ASP A 16 -5.11 -11.37 -11.64
C ASP A 16 -3.63 -11.13 -12.02
N ILE A 17 -2.71 -11.82 -11.36
CA ILE A 17 -1.25 -11.65 -11.55
C ILE A 17 -0.82 -12.02 -12.99
N TRP A 18 0.07 -11.20 -13.58
CA TRP A 18 0.69 -11.49 -14.87
C TRP A 18 2.22 -11.55 -14.76
N PRO A 19 2.80 -12.73 -14.45
CA PRO A 19 4.22 -12.85 -14.06
C PRO A 19 5.21 -12.33 -15.10
N ASN A 20 5.01 -12.69 -16.38
CA ASN A 20 5.91 -12.26 -17.46
C ASN A 20 5.94 -10.73 -17.62
N LYS A 21 4.82 -10.06 -17.34
CA LYS A 21 4.74 -8.60 -17.39
C LYS A 21 5.35 -7.95 -16.14
N ALA A 22 5.16 -8.56 -14.97
CA ALA A 22 5.73 -8.08 -13.71
C ALA A 22 7.28 -8.09 -13.70
N MET A 23 7.91 -8.94 -14.52
CA MET A 23 9.37 -8.98 -14.68
C MET A 23 9.96 -7.69 -15.24
N ASN A 24 9.22 -6.95 -16.08
CA ASN A 24 9.63 -5.63 -16.58
C ASN A 24 8.42 -4.67 -16.58
N PRO A 25 8.14 -4.03 -15.43
CA PRO A 25 6.92 -3.25 -15.23
C PRO A 25 6.96 -1.86 -15.87
N GLY A 26 8.13 -1.40 -16.34
CA GLY A 26 8.35 -0.05 -16.84
C GLY A 26 8.50 0.99 -15.74
N LEU A 27 7.46 1.17 -14.90
CA LEU A 27 7.47 2.07 -13.74
C LEU A 27 7.14 1.29 -12.47
N VAL A 28 7.90 1.54 -11.40
CA VAL A 28 7.63 1.04 -10.05
C VAL A 28 7.34 2.25 -9.16
N TYR A 29 6.23 2.20 -8.43
CA TYR A 29 5.94 3.16 -7.36
C TYR A 29 6.67 2.67 -6.11
N ASP A 30 7.86 3.21 -5.89
CA ASP A 30 8.71 2.84 -4.75
C ASP A 30 8.33 3.65 -3.50
N LEU A 31 8.53 3.06 -2.33
CA LEU A 31 8.26 3.68 -1.02
C LEU A 31 9.28 3.21 0.01
N CYS A 32 9.61 4.09 0.94
CA CYS A 32 10.41 3.79 2.12
C CYS A 32 9.56 3.82 3.40
N VAL A 33 10.14 3.41 4.53
CA VAL A 33 9.45 3.40 5.84
C VAL A 33 8.93 4.79 6.19
N ASN A 34 9.69 5.85 5.91
CA ASN A 34 9.27 7.22 6.22
C ASN A 34 8.02 7.64 5.45
N ASP A 35 7.81 7.18 4.21
CA ASP A 35 6.58 7.50 3.47
C ASP A 35 5.32 6.95 4.18
N TYR A 36 5.44 5.80 4.85
CA TYR A 36 4.37 5.24 5.68
C TYR A 36 4.18 6.01 6.98
N LEU A 37 5.27 6.42 7.64
CA LEU A 37 5.20 7.22 8.87
C LEU A 37 4.61 8.61 8.60
N ASP A 38 4.98 9.24 7.48
CA ASP A 38 4.40 10.50 6.99
C ASP A 38 2.91 10.37 6.71
N SER A 39 2.48 9.24 6.13
CA SER A 39 1.06 8.96 5.91
C SER A 39 0.27 8.90 7.24
N LEU A 40 0.86 8.31 8.29
CA LEU A 40 0.26 8.26 9.61
C LEU A 40 0.26 9.64 10.28
N CYS A 41 1.35 10.39 10.17
CA CYS A 41 1.46 11.77 10.65
C CYS A 41 0.37 12.66 10.02
N ALA A 42 0.23 12.60 8.69
CA ALA A 42 -0.80 13.34 7.94
C ALA A 42 -2.24 12.94 8.31
N ARG A 43 -2.44 11.72 8.85
CA ARG A 43 -3.73 11.23 9.33
C ARG A 43 -4.03 11.64 10.78
N GLY A 44 -3.09 12.30 11.45
CA GLY A 44 -3.23 12.86 12.80
C GLY A 44 -2.80 11.94 13.93
N TYR A 45 -2.04 10.88 13.64
CA TYR A 45 -1.42 10.08 14.71
C TYR A 45 -0.29 10.88 15.37
N ASN A 46 -0.17 10.75 16.69
CA ASN A 46 0.90 11.38 17.43
C ASN A 46 2.19 10.56 17.36
N GLU A 47 3.29 11.22 17.67
CA GLU A 47 4.64 10.63 17.66
C GLU A 47 4.73 9.36 18.50
N THR A 48 4.10 9.31 19.68
CA THR A 48 4.14 8.12 20.55
C THR A 48 3.47 6.90 19.93
N VAL A 49 2.44 7.08 19.10
CA VAL A 49 1.82 5.99 18.34
C VAL A 49 2.66 5.62 17.13
N ILE A 50 3.16 6.60 16.38
CA ILE A 50 3.99 6.39 15.19
C ILE A 50 5.28 5.64 15.55
N GLN A 51 5.90 5.96 16.69
CA GLN A 51 7.13 5.32 17.16
C GLN A 51 6.99 3.82 17.41
N ASN A 52 5.77 3.31 17.62
CA ASN A 52 5.54 1.86 17.74
C ASN A 52 5.77 1.11 16.41
N PHE A 53 5.80 1.82 15.29
CA PHE A 53 5.97 1.27 13.94
C PHE A 53 7.35 1.57 13.34
N ALA A 54 8.20 2.30 14.05
CA ALA A 54 9.49 2.75 13.54
C ALA A 54 10.65 2.02 14.25
N ASP A 55 11.58 1.50 13.46
CA ASP A 55 12.80 0.87 13.98
C ASP A 55 13.78 1.90 14.60
N HIS A 56 13.62 3.17 14.23
CA HIS A 56 14.41 4.33 14.69
C HIS A 56 13.46 5.49 15.04
N PRO A 57 13.91 6.50 15.80
CA PRO A 57 13.11 7.70 16.03
C PRO A 57 12.63 8.31 14.71
N TYR A 58 11.32 8.53 14.58
CA TYR A 58 10.76 9.26 13.44
C TYR A 58 11.20 10.73 13.51
N GLU A 59 11.70 11.27 12.39
CA GLU A 59 12.29 12.62 12.29
C GLU A 59 11.26 13.72 11.99
#